data_AF-A0A838TXI8-F1
#
_entry.id   AF-A0A838TXI8-F1
#
_cell.length_a   1.000
_cell.length_b   1.000
_cell.length_c   1.000
_cell.angle_alpha   90.00
_cell.angle_beta   90.00
_cell.angle_gamma   90.00
#
_symmetry.space_group_name_H-M   'P 1'
#
loop_
_entity.id
_entity.type
_entity.pdbx_description
1 polymer ?
#
loop_
_entity_poly.entity_id
_entity_poly.type
_entity_poly.pdbx_seq_one_letter_code
_entity_poly.pdbx_strand_id
1 'polypeptide(L)' 'NSLINILPSVEYHERETYEMLGVYFIGHPRNERFLLPEDWADIPPLRKDFRIKGR' A
#
# COMPACT_ATOMS: atom_id res chain seq x y z
N ASN A 1 -7.63 -4.93 10.12
CA ASN A 1 -7.12 -4.49 11.44
C ASN A 1 -5.61 -4.41 11.37
N SER A 2 -5.03 -3.30 11.82
CA SER A 2 -3.59 -3.04 11.89
C SER A 2 -2.95 -3.75 13.09
N LEU A 3 -1.67 -4.12 12.95
CA LEU A 3 -0.83 -4.69 14.00
C LEU A 3 0.11 -3.66 14.65
N ILE A 4 0.08 -2.39 14.22
CA ILE A 4 1.02 -1.34 14.68
C ILE A 4 1.05 -1.15 16.20
N ASN A 5 -0.09 -1.37 16.87
CA ASN A 5 -0.22 -1.26 18.33
C ASN A 5 0.46 -2.40 19.09
N ILE A 6 0.76 -3.51 18.41
CA ILE A 6 1.45 -4.68 18.97
C ILE A 6 2.91 -4.69 18.53
N LEU A 7 3.15 -4.41 17.25
CA LEU A 7 4.47 -4.40 16.64
C LEU A 7 4.69 -3.12 15.83
N PRO A 8 5.31 -2.08 16.42
CA PRO A 8 5.47 -0.78 15.75
C PRO A 8 6.27 -0.83 14.43
N SER A 9 7.16 -1.81 14.27
CA SER A 9 7.98 -1.97 13.06
C SER A 9 7.18 -2.33 11.80
N VAL A 10 5.90 -2.71 11.93
CA VAL A 10 5.04 -2.99 10.77
C VAL A 10 4.54 -1.74 10.06
N GLU A 11 4.74 -0.53 10.61
CA GLU A 11 4.25 0.72 10.01
C GLU A 11 4.58 0.82 8.51
N TYR A 12 5.84 0.60 8.13
CA TYR A 12 6.25 0.69 6.73
C TYR A 12 5.69 -0.45 5.86
N HIS A 13 5.57 -1.66 6.43
CA HIS A 13 5.07 -2.82 5.71
C HIS A 13 3.57 -2.71 5.42
N GLU A 14 2.79 -2.22 6.37
CA GLU A 14 1.36 -1.97 6.18
C GLU A 14 1.13 -0.85 5.17
N ARG A 15 1.95 0.22 5.19
CA ARG A 15 1.88 1.30 4.18
C ARG A 15 2.25 0.83 2.78
N GLU A 16 3.31 0.04 2.64
CA GLU A 16 3.69 -0.57 1.36
C GLU A 16 2.56 -1.46 0.83
N THR A 17 2.00 -2.33 1.68
CA THR A 17 0.89 -3.22 1.29
C THR A 17 -0.35 -2.44 0.91
N TYR A 18 -0.66 -1.36 1.63
CA TYR A 18 -1.77 -0.47 1.31
C TYR A 18 -1.62 0.11 -0.09
N GLU A 19 -0.45 0.64 -0.43
CA GLU A 19 -0.25 1.32 -1.69
C GLU A 19 -0.02 0.37 -2.87
N MET A 20 0.72 -0.72 -2.66
CA MET A 20 1.11 -1.65 -3.73
C MET A 20 0.06 -2.71 -4.03
N LEU A 21 -0.77 -3.08 -3.05
CA LEU A 21 -1.81 -4.11 -3.18
C LEU A 21 -3.23 -3.56 -2.96
N GLY A 22 -3.38 -2.34 -2.43
CA GLY A 22 -4.69 -1.72 -2.15
C GLY A 22 -5.39 -2.31 -0.93
N VAL A 23 -4.64 -2.76 0.08
CA VAL A 23 -5.19 -3.33 1.33
C VAL A 23 -5.36 -2.25 2.39
N TYR A 24 -6.58 -2.05 2.90
CA TYR A 24 -6.85 -1.03 3.90
C TYR A 24 -6.71 -1.56 5.35
N PHE A 25 -5.88 -0.90 6.16
CA PHE A 25 -5.63 -1.30 7.55
C PHE A 25 -6.44 -0.45 8.53
N ILE A 26 -7.52 -1.02 9.07
CA ILE A 26 -8.30 -0.39 10.15
C ILE A 26 -7.43 -0.24 11.41
N GLY A 27 -7.29 1.00 11.90
CA GLY A 27 -6.52 1.33 13.10
C GLY A 27 -5.09 1.80 12.84
N HIS A 28 -4.61 1.80 11.58
CA HIS A 28 -3.33 2.40 11.24
C HIS A 28 -3.48 3.94 11.15
N PRO A 29 -2.62 4.74 11.81
CA PRO A 29 -2.73 6.20 11.80
C PRO A 29 -2.39 6.88 10.46
N ARG A 30 -1.83 6.16 9.48
CA ARG A 30 -1.22 6.72 8.25
C ARG A 30 -1.45 5.82 7.04
N ASN A 31 -2.71 5.64 6.66
CA ASN A 31 -3.09 4.97 5.41
C ASN A 31 -2.99 5.94 4.22
N GLU A 32 -1.78 6.39 3.92
CA GLU A 32 -1.50 7.37 2.86
C GLU A 32 -0.42 6.85 1.90
N ARG A 33 -0.34 7.45 0.71
CA ARG A 33 0.68 7.13 -0.29
C ARG A 33 2.10 7.35 0.28
N PHE A 34 3.04 6.51 -0.12
CA PHE A 34 4.40 6.48 0.45
C PHE A 34 5.50 6.27 -0.60
N LEU A 35 5.29 5.35 -1.53
CA LEU A 35 6.25 4.84 -2.51
C LEU A 35 5.93 5.24 -3.94
N LEU A 36 4.64 5.32 -4.32
CA LEU A 36 4.26 5.64 -5.69
C LEU A 36 4.34 7.16 -5.93
N PRO A 37 4.65 7.57 -7.18
CA PRO A 37 4.56 8.97 -7.57
C PRO A 37 3.17 9.57 -7.29
N GLU A 38 3.12 10.86 -6.97
CA GLU A 38 1.86 11.57 -6.69
C GLU A 38 0.89 11.51 -7.89
N ASP A 39 1.42 11.49 -9.10
CA ASP A 39 0.68 11.39 -10.36
C ASP A 39 0.26 9.96 -10.73
N TRP A 40 0.53 8.96 -9.89
CA TRP A 40 0.10 7.58 -10.15
C TRP A 40 -1.43 7.49 -10.24
N ALA A 41 -1.90 7.17 -11.44
CA ALA A 41 -3.32 7.11 -11.80
C ALA A 41 -3.82 5.69 -12.14
N ASP A 42 -2.94 4.69 -12.08
CA ASP A 42 -3.30 3.29 -12.35
C ASP A 42 -3.66 2.52 -11.07
N ILE A 43 -4.11 1.27 -11.22
CA ILE A 43 -4.35 0.38 -10.07
C ILE A 43 -3.03 0.02 -9.36
N PRO A 44 -3.09 -0.42 -8.08
CA PRO A 44 -1.89 -0.83 -7.35
C PRO A 44 -1.04 -1.86 -8.13
N PRO A 45 0.26 -1.61 -8.34
CA PRO A 45 1.06 -2.30 -9.36
C PRO A 45 1.34 -3.77 -9.03
N LEU A 46 1.22 -4.19 -7.76
CA LEU A 46 1.38 -5.60 -7.38
C LEU A 46 0.07 -6.40 -7.45
N ARG A 47 -1.04 -5.80 -7.88
CA ARG A 47 -2.28 -6.56 -8.16
C ARG A 47 -2.12 -7.41 -9.41
N LYS A 48 -2.72 -8.60 -9.39
CA LYS A 48 -2.70 -9.53 -10.53
C LYS A 48 -3.32 -8.95 -11.80
N ASP A 49 -4.32 -8.09 -11.64
CA ASP A 49 -5.00 -7.42 -12.74
C ASP A 49 -4.17 -6.26 -13.34
N PHE A 50 -3.08 -5.85 -12.67
CA PHE A 50 -2.20 -4.81 -13.19
C PHE A 50 -1.49 -5.32 -14.44
N ARG A 51 -1.70 -4.60 -15.54
CA ARG A 51 -1.06 -4.88 -16.83
C ARG A 51 0.05 -3.87 -17.02
N ILE A 52 1.28 -4.37 -17.12
CA ILE A 52 2.42 -3.55 -17.53
C ILE A 52 2.16 -3.15 -18.98
N LYS A 53 1.99 -1.84 -19.24
CA LYS A 53 1.97 -1.32 -20.60
C LYS A 53 3.38 -1.49 -21.18
N GLY A 54 3.53 -2.43 -22.12
CA GLY A 54 4.76 -2.61 -22.88
C GLY A 54 5.61 -3.78 -22.40
N ARG A 55 5.36 -4.95 -22.99
CA ARG A 55 6.43 -5.76 -23.57
C ARG A 55 6.00 -6.20 -24.95
#